data_AF-W8ZLF0-F1
#
_entry.id   AF-W8ZLF0-F1
#
_cell.length_a   1.000
_cell.length_b   1.000
_cell.length_c   1.000
_cell.angle_alpha   90.00
_cell.angle_beta   90.00
_cell.angle_gamma   90.00
#
_symmetry.space_group_name_H-M   'P 1'
#
loop_
_entity.id
_entity.type
_entity.pdbx_description
1 polymer ?
#
loop_
_entity_poly.entity_id
_entity_poly.type
_entity_poly.pdbx_seq_one_letter_code
_entity_poly.pdbx_strand_id
1 'polypeptide(L)' 'MEDLQPLFKVLGIGVASHFGGIALENLGHGGKVVYLKITGYVACAYVAFDSWWDALHKIAAMFGVYV' A
#
# COMPACT_ATOMS: atom_id res chain seq x y z
N MET A 1 -0.28 18.95 -0.92
CA MET A 1 -0.08 17.79 -1.82
C MET A 1 0.33 16.52 -1.06
N GLU A 2 0.78 16.63 0.20
CA GLU A 2 1.26 15.49 1.01
C GLU A 2 0.14 14.54 1.48
N ASP A 3 -1.08 15.03 1.74
CA ASP A 3 -2.18 14.18 2.25
C ASP A 3 -2.74 13.16 1.25
N LEU A 4 -2.53 13.35 -0.06
CA LEU A 4 -3.10 12.46 -1.09
C LEU A 4 -2.14 11.36 -1.54
N GLN A 5 -0.86 11.45 -1.16
CA GLN A 5 0.18 10.52 -1.55
C GLN A 5 -0.06 9.07 -1.07
N PRO A 6 -0.54 8.82 0.17
CA PRO A 6 -0.88 7.48 0.62
C PRO A 6 -2.02 6.88 -0.19
N LEU A 7 -3.01 7.71 -0.53
CA LEU A 7 -4.16 7.31 -1.32
C LEU A 7 -3.74 6.84 -2.72
N PHE A 8 -2.87 7.59 -3.39
CA PHE A 8 -2.33 7.21 -4.70
C PHE A 8 -1.45 5.96 -4.65
N LYS A 9 -0.67 5.75 -3.58
CA LYS A 9 0.13 4.53 -3.39
C LYS A 9 -0.78 3.30 -3.30
N VAL A 10 -1.83 3.35 -2.46
CA VAL A 10 -2.81 2.25 -2.33
C VAL A 10 -3.54 2.00 -3.65
N LEU A 11 -3.96 3.06 -4.33
CA LEU A 11 -4.66 2.96 -5.61
C LEU A 11 -3.76 2.35 -6.70
N GLY A 12 -2.49 2.76 -6.76
CA GLY A 12 -1.49 2.18 -7.65
C GLY A 12 -1.23 0.69 -7.38
N ILE A 13 -1.13 0.28 -6.11
CA ILE A 13 -0.98 -1.14 -5.72
C ILE A 13 -2.22 -1.94 -6.15
N GLY A 14 -3.42 -1.39 -5.97
CA GLY A 14 -4.67 -2.02 -6.38
C GLY A 14 -4.77 -2.22 -7.89
N VAL A 15 -4.45 -1.19 -8.67
CA VAL A 15 -4.43 -1.23 -10.14
C VAL A 15 -3.39 -2.24 -10.62
N ALA A 16 -2.15 -2.17 -10.13
CA ALA A 16 -1.09 -3.10 -10.50
C ALA A 16 -1.43 -4.55 -10.14
N SER A 17 -2.06 -4.78 -8.98
CA SER A 17 -2.50 -6.11 -8.56
C SER A 17 -3.62 -6.67 -9.43
N HIS A 18 -4.56 -5.81 -9.86
CA HIS A 18 -5.67 -6.21 -10.72
C HIS A 18 -5.21 -6.58 -12.12
N PHE A 19 -4.43 -5.71 -12.78
CA PHE A 19 -3.90 -5.98 -14.12
C PHE A 19 -2.88 -7.13 -14.11
N GLY A 20 -2.02 -7.22 -13.09
CA GLY A 20 -1.09 -8.34 -12.92
C GLY A 20 -1.81 -9.67 -12.71
N GLY A 21 -2.92 -9.67 -11.96
CA GLY A 21 -3.76 -10.84 -11.76
C GLY A 21 -4.37 -11.34 -13.08
N ILE A 22 -4.98 -10.45 -13.86
CA ILE A 22 -5.56 -10.78 -15.18
C ILE A 22 -4.48 -11.32 -16.13
N ALA A 23 -3.30 -10.70 -16.16
CA ALA A 23 -2.20 -11.18 -16.99
C ALA A 23 -1.73 -12.60 -16.58
N LEU A 24 -1.63 -12.88 -15.28
CA LEU A 24 -1.22 -14.20 -14.77
C LEU A 24 -2.29 -15.28 -14.97
N GLU A 25 -3.57 -14.93 -14.88
CA GLU A 25 -4.68 -15.83 -15.21
C GLU A 25 -4.66 -16.20 -16.69
N ASN A 26 -4.46 -15.22 -17.57
CA ASN A 26 -4.34 -15.45 -19.02
C ASN A 26 -3.10 -16.27 -19.41
N LEU A 27 -2.05 -16.26 -18.58
CA LEU A 27 -0.85 -17.08 -18.75
C LEU A 27 -0.95 -18.48 -18.11
N GLY A 28 -2.16 -18.90 -17.67
CA GLY A 28 -2.41 -20.23 -17.10
C GLY A 28 -1.83 -20.42 -15.69
N HIS A 29 -1.42 -19.35 -15.02
CA HIS A 29 -0.74 -19.37 -13.72
C HIS A 29 -1.67 -18.94 -12.57
N GLY A 30 -2.89 -19.49 -12.53
CA GLY A 30 -3.91 -19.14 -11.51
C GLY A 30 -3.42 -19.24 -10.06
N GLY A 31 -2.52 -20.19 -9.77
CA GLY A 31 -1.92 -20.32 -8.43
C GLY A 31 -1.02 -19.15 -8.02
N LYS A 32 -0.42 -18.43 -8.98
CA LYS A 32 0.44 -17.26 -8.72
C LYS A 32 -0.35 -15.98 -8.47
N VAL A 33 -1.63 -15.95 -8.84
CA VAL A 33 -2.53 -14.81 -8.62
C VAL A 33 -2.76 -14.58 -7.12
N VAL A 34 -2.81 -15.67 -6.34
CA VAL A 34 -2.96 -15.61 -4.87
C VAL A 34 -1.76 -14.90 -4.23
N TYR A 35 -0.54 -15.22 -4.68
CA TYR A 35 0.67 -14.54 -4.21
C TYR A 35 0.63 -13.04 -4.52
N LEU A 36 0.15 -12.67 -5.71
CA LEU A 36 0.03 -11.27 -6.12
C LEU A 36 -0.98 -10.49 -5.26
N LYS A 37 -2.09 -11.12 -4.88
CA LYS A 37 -3.06 -10.55 -3.94
C LYS A 37 -2.46 -10.38 -2.55
N ILE A 38 -1.73 -11.38 -2.04
CA ILE A 38 -1.07 -11.32 -0.73
C ILE A 38 -0.05 -10.18 -0.70
N THR A 39 0.82 -10.06 -1.72
CA THR A 39 1.77 -8.93 -1.79
C THR A 39 1.04 -7.60 -1.91
N GLY A 40 -0.09 -7.51 -2.61
CA GLY A 40 -0.92 -6.31 -2.65
C GLY A 40 -1.44 -5.91 -1.25
N TYR A 41 -1.99 -6.86 -0.48
CA TYR A 41 -2.44 -6.61 0.89
C TYR A 41 -1.30 -6.18 1.82
N VAL A 42 -0.14 -6.85 1.72
CA VAL A 42 1.05 -6.52 2.53
C VAL A 42 1.57 -5.13 2.18
N ALA A 43 1.61 -4.78 0.89
CA ALA A 43 2.01 -3.44 0.45
C ALA A 43 1.04 -2.35 0.94
N CYS A 44 -0.28 -2.60 0.89
CA CYS A 44 -1.27 -1.68 1.47
C CYS A 44 -1.11 -1.53 2.99
N ALA A 45 -0.85 -2.62 3.72
CA ALA A 45 -0.60 -2.58 5.15
C ALA A 45 0.65 -1.75 5.49
N TYR A 46 1.72 -1.88 4.69
CA TYR A 46 2.94 -1.09 4.87
C TYR A 46 2.70 0.41 4.66
N VAL A 47 1.95 0.80 3.63
CA VAL A 47 1.58 2.21 3.38
C VAL A 47 0.73 2.77 4.52
N ALA A 48 -0.20 1.98 5.06
CA ALA A 48 -1.02 2.38 6.20
C ALA A 48 -0.16 2.58 7.46
N PHE A 49 0.80 1.69 7.72
CA PHE A 49 1.71 1.79 8.85
C PHE A 49 2.64 3.00 8.77
N ASP A 50 3.21 3.26 7.58
CA ASP A 50 4.03 4.45 7.30
C ASP A 50 3.23 5.74 7.55
N SER A 51 1.99 5.79 7.05
CA SER A 51 1.09 6.94 7.24
C SER A 51 0.71 7.13 8.71
N TRP A 52 0.52 6.03 9.45
CA TRP A 52 0.23 6.05 10.88
C TRP A 52 1.41 6.59 11.70
N TRP A 53 2.63 6.16 11.36
CA TRP A 53 3.84 6.64 12.01
C TRP A 53 4.09 8.12 11.76
N ASP A 54 3.86 8.58 10.53
CA ASP A 54 3.94 10.00 10.18
C ASP A 54 2.90 10.84 10.93
N ALA A 55 1.67 10.33 11.08
CA ALA A 55 0.64 10.98 11.90
C ALA A 55 1.05 11.05 13.38
N LEU A 56 1.64 9.99 13.93
CA LEU A 56 2.15 9.97 15.30
C LEU A 56 3.26 10.99 15.51
N HIS A 57 4.21 11.12 14.58
CA HIS A 57 5.25 12.14 14.64
C HIS A 57 4.68 13.56 14.57
N LYS A 58 3.68 13.80 13.71
CA LYS A 58 2.98 15.09 13.65
C LYS A 58 2.30 15.43 14.98
N ILE A 59 1.66 14.45 15.62
CA ILE A 59 1.06 14.63 16.94
C ILE A 59 2.13 14.87 18.00
N ALA A 60 3.21 14.09 18.02
CA ALA A 60 4.32 14.25 18.96
C ALA A 60 4.97 15.64 18.84
N ALA A 61 5.15 16.14 17.61
CA ALA A 61 5.66 17.47 17.34
C ALA A 61 4.75 18.58 17.89
N MET A 62 3.42 18.39 17.91
CA MET A 62 2.49 19.34 18.57
C MET A 62 2.72 19.41 20.09
N PHE A 63 3.20 18.33 20.71
CA PHE A 63 3.56 18.30 22.12
C PHE A 63 5.04 18.66 22.39
N GLY A 64 5.77 19.15 21.38
CA GLY A 64 7.17 19.56 21.49
C GLY A 64 8.16 18.39 21.54
N VAL A 65 7.71 17.17 21.21
CA VAL A 65 8.56 15.99 21.09
C VAL A 65 8.99 15.86 19.63
N TYR A 66 10.23 16.25 19.34
CA TYR A 66 10.85 16.08 18.02
C TYR A 66 11.70 14.82 18.07
N VAL A 67 11.18 13.73 17.49
CA VAL A 67 11.91 12.47 17.27
C VAL A 67 12.25 12.37 15.80
#